data_AF-A0A0P0W2B0-F1
#
_entry.id   AF-A0A0P0W2B0-F1
#
_cell.length_a   1.000
_cell.length_b   1.000
_cell.length_c   1.000
_cell.angle_alpha   90.00
_cell.angle_beta   90.00
_cell.angle_gamma   90.00
#
_symmetry.space_group_name_H-M   'P 1'
#
loop_
_entity.id
_entity.type
_entity.pdbx_description
1 polymer ?
#
loop_
_entity_poly.entity_id
_entity_poly.type
_entity_poly.pdbx_seq_one_letter_code
_entity_poly.pdbx_strand_id
1 'polypeptide(L)'
;KISTEISGRSYGYDNSPRASEFDEHDLTIRRLNEYRARLSSLQKEKSDRLHRVLEHVTEVHSLCDVLGEDFIAIVNEVHPGLHETADPGKPTSISDSTLASLSQVVAMLTSEKTKRAAMLREAVVPLVELWDLMDLPEEERRSFRKATAVLRPAREEALSSGVLSIATIKKTEEEVERLTRLKAGRMKELVLKRRLELESICRSMHVEPDTSTVPEKSIALIDSGLVNPSELMASIDEQIAKAKEEQQSRKEIMDKINKWLLACEEEKWLEEYNLEENRFNTGRIARLNLKRAEKARLIINKIPAMIDNLMSRTLVWETERNKPFLYDGARLVAVLEEHKQARLRQEEERRRLREQKKLRTLFSEKEAMPHLKRPGSSFGRATEPCNMSRKRVDAAPPSVRSSSGSSGSSGGGAADPFRPRSSAAAGSGAGHCGEFFRSGGARRLSAAAPFNYVAVSKGGGGGGGLSSSMMS
;
A
#
# COMPACT_ATOMS: atom_id res chain seq x y z
N LYS A 1 -7.27 81.14 -14.91
CA LYS A 1 -6.09 80.31 -14.61
C LYS A 1 -6.40 79.28 -13.52
N ILE A 2 -6.43 79.64 -12.22
CA ILE A 2 -6.73 78.64 -11.17
C ILE A 2 -8.15 78.04 -11.33
N SER A 3 -9.17 78.87 -11.53
CA SER A 3 -10.54 78.37 -11.74
C SER A 3 -10.70 77.55 -13.03
N THR A 4 -9.94 77.85 -14.08
CA THR A 4 -9.98 77.10 -15.34
C THR A 4 -9.28 75.74 -15.21
N GLU A 5 -8.18 75.67 -14.44
CA GLU A 5 -7.52 74.42 -14.05
C GLU A 5 -8.44 73.54 -13.19
N ILE A 6 -9.16 74.13 -12.22
CA ILE A 6 -10.12 73.45 -11.34
C ILE A 6 -11.30 72.87 -12.13
N SER A 7 -11.88 73.64 -13.05
CA SER A 7 -13.03 73.20 -13.86
C SER A 7 -12.63 72.33 -15.07
N GLY A 8 -11.34 72.08 -15.29
CA GLY A 8 -10.86 71.28 -16.42
C GLY A 8 -11.12 71.89 -17.81
N ARG A 9 -11.39 73.20 -17.90
CA ARG A 9 -11.53 73.86 -19.21
C ARG A 9 -10.13 74.08 -19.79
N SER A 10 -9.84 73.39 -20.90
CA SER A 10 -8.65 73.62 -21.72
C SER A 10 -8.49 75.11 -22.00
N TYR A 11 -7.24 75.58 -22.08
CA TYR A 11 -6.91 76.87 -22.69
C TYR A 11 -7.18 76.81 -24.21
N GLY A 12 -8.44 76.55 -24.59
CA GLY A 12 -8.94 76.76 -25.93
C GLY A 12 -9.18 78.24 -26.09
N TYR A 13 -8.46 78.84 -27.03
CA TYR A 13 -8.79 80.13 -27.63
C TYR A 13 -10.17 80.03 -28.30
N ASP A 14 -11.25 80.06 -27.52
CA ASP A 14 -12.59 80.28 -28.06
C ASP A 14 -12.93 81.76 -27.92
N ASN A 15 -12.71 82.46 -29.02
CA ASN A 15 -13.40 83.70 -29.34
C ASN A 15 -14.92 83.44 -29.30
N SER A 16 -15.62 83.88 -28.26
CA SER A 16 -16.96 84.43 -28.44
C SER A 16 -17.47 85.25 -27.24
N PRO A 17 -18.33 86.25 -27.51
CA PRO A 17 -18.37 87.50 -26.77
C PRO A 17 -19.48 87.54 -25.71
N ARG A 18 -19.37 88.55 -24.84
CA ARG A 18 -20.30 88.98 -23.77
C ARG A 18 -20.11 88.33 -22.41
N ALA A 19 -18.99 88.67 -21.78
CA ALA A 19 -19.08 89.10 -20.38
C ALA A 19 -19.74 90.49 -20.38
N SER A 20 -21.05 90.51 -20.21
CA SER A 20 -21.82 91.72 -19.95
C SER A 20 -21.43 92.23 -18.56
N GLU A 21 -21.00 93.49 -18.52
CA GLU A 21 -20.99 94.37 -17.34
C GLU A 21 -20.15 93.89 -16.14
N PHE A 22 -18.84 93.72 -16.33
CA PHE A 22 -17.91 94.01 -15.25
C PHE A 22 -17.50 95.47 -15.37
N ASP A 23 -18.08 96.29 -14.51
CA ASP A 23 -17.66 97.64 -14.19
C ASP A 23 -16.14 97.66 -13.89
N GLU A 24 -15.35 97.90 -14.94
CA GLU A 24 -13.90 97.70 -15.00
C GLU A 24 -13.12 98.80 -14.25
N HIS A 25 -13.77 99.84 -13.73
CA HIS A 25 -13.07 101.07 -13.29
C HIS A 25 -13.32 101.50 -11.85
N ASP A 26 -14.07 100.75 -11.03
CA ASP A 26 -14.19 101.07 -9.61
C ASP A 26 -13.16 100.28 -8.76
N LEU A 27 -11.92 100.76 -8.78
CA LEU A 27 -10.77 100.26 -7.99
C LEU A 27 -10.86 100.69 -6.52
N THR A 28 -12.02 100.51 -5.89
CA THR A 28 -12.18 100.76 -4.46
C THR A 28 -11.35 99.75 -3.66
N ILE A 29 -10.73 100.20 -2.55
CA ILE A 29 -9.93 99.36 -1.63
C ILE A 29 -10.70 98.09 -1.22
N ARG A 30 -12.03 98.20 -1.12
CA ARG A 30 -12.95 97.08 -0.85
C ARG A 30 -12.90 96.00 -1.95
N ARG A 31 -13.01 96.37 -3.22
CA ARG A 31 -12.98 95.45 -4.37
C ARG A 31 -11.61 94.77 -4.51
N LEU A 32 -10.52 95.53 -4.26
CA LEU A 32 -9.16 94.98 -4.18
C LEU A 32 -9.03 93.91 -3.07
N ASN A 33 -9.58 94.19 -1.89
CA ASN A 33 -9.57 93.25 -0.77
C ASN A 33 -10.40 91.99 -1.07
N GLU A 34 -11.54 92.12 -1.75
CA GLU A 34 -12.36 91.00 -2.23
C GLU A 34 -11.60 90.12 -3.24
N TYR A 35 -10.91 90.72 -4.22
CA TYR A 35 -10.07 89.97 -5.16
C TYR A 35 -8.88 89.27 -4.47
N ARG A 36 -8.24 89.92 -3.49
CA ARG A 36 -7.19 89.29 -2.67
C ARG A 36 -7.71 88.10 -1.88
N ALA A 37 -8.88 88.22 -1.26
CA ALA A 37 -9.52 87.13 -0.53
C ALA A 37 -9.89 85.96 -1.47
N ARG A 38 -10.47 86.26 -2.64
CA ARG A 38 -10.82 85.24 -3.64
C ARG A 38 -9.60 84.55 -4.24
N LEU A 39 -8.50 85.26 -4.45
CA LEU A 39 -7.24 84.67 -4.88
C LEU A 39 -6.68 83.73 -3.79
N SER A 40 -6.68 84.15 -2.53
CA SER A 40 -6.23 83.33 -1.41
C SER A 40 -7.07 82.06 -1.24
N SER A 41 -8.40 82.16 -1.38
CA SER A 41 -9.27 80.98 -1.34
C SER A 41 -9.00 80.00 -2.48
N LEU A 42 -8.81 80.49 -3.70
CA LEU A 42 -8.48 79.66 -4.87
C LEU A 42 -7.09 79.02 -4.75
N GLN A 43 -6.12 79.72 -4.17
CA GLN A 43 -4.80 79.16 -3.89
C GLN A 43 -4.87 78.04 -2.86
N LYS A 44 -5.65 78.21 -1.79
CA LYS A 44 -5.92 77.16 -0.80
C LYS A 44 -6.63 75.97 -1.42
N GLU A 45 -7.67 76.20 -2.21
CA GLU A 45 -8.37 75.10 -2.90
C GLU A 45 -7.43 74.33 -3.84
N LYS A 46 -6.56 75.04 -4.57
CA LYS A 46 -5.55 74.41 -5.42
C LYS A 46 -4.58 73.55 -4.61
N SER A 47 -4.08 74.01 -3.46
CA SER A 47 -3.21 73.19 -2.60
C SER A 47 -3.94 71.97 -2.04
N ASP A 48 -5.19 72.15 -1.60
CA ASP A 48 -6.00 71.06 -1.04
C ASP A 48 -6.31 69.99 -2.10
N ARG A 49 -6.57 70.39 -3.34
CA ARG A 49 -6.76 69.47 -4.48
C ARG A 49 -5.48 68.75 -4.88
N LEU A 50 -4.34 69.45 -4.93
CA LEU A 50 -3.04 68.82 -5.19
C LEU A 50 -2.73 67.75 -4.14
N HIS A 51 -3.01 68.05 -2.86
CA HIS A 51 -2.82 67.08 -1.79
C HIS A 51 -3.71 65.85 -1.98
N ARG A 52 -5.01 66.03 -2.28
CA ARG A 52 -5.93 64.92 -2.56
C ARG A 52 -5.51 64.08 -3.77
N VAL A 53 -5.05 64.71 -4.85
CA VAL A 53 -4.52 63.97 -6.01
C VAL A 53 -3.34 63.11 -5.60
N LEU A 54 -2.40 63.66 -4.82
CA LEU A 54 -1.25 62.91 -4.31
C LEU A 54 -1.69 61.74 -3.44
N GLU A 55 -2.62 61.96 -2.50
CA GLU A 55 -3.19 60.90 -1.65
C GLU A 55 -3.77 59.76 -2.50
N HIS A 56 -4.67 60.07 -3.44
CA HIS A 56 -5.27 59.04 -4.30
C HIS A 56 -4.24 58.33 -5.17
N VAL A 57 -3.26 59.03 -5.73
CA VAL A 57 -2.20 58.39 -6.53
C VAL A 57 -1.34 57.46 -5.67
N THR A 58 -0.99 57.85 -4.44
CA THR A 58 -0.28 56.97 -3.50
C THR A 58 -1.10 55.76 -3.07
N GLU A 59 -2.40 55.93 -2.89
CA GLU A 59 -3.33 54.85 -2.57
C GLU A 59 -3.42 53.87 -3.75
N VAL A 60 -3.63 54.37 -4.98
CA VAL A 60 -3.64 53.56 -6.20
C VAL A 60 -2.33 52.79 -6.36
N HIS A 61 -1.18 53.42 -6.14
CA HIS A 61 0.12 52.73 -6.16
C HIS A 61 0.17 51.57 -5.17
N SER A 62 -0.21 51.82 -3.90
CA SER A 62 -0.21 50.79 -2.86
C SER A 62 -1.17 49.62 -3.18
N LEU A 63 -2.32 49.92 -3.79
CA LEU A 63 -3.30 48.91 -4.19
C LEU A 63 -2.78 48.08 -5.37
N CYS A 64 -2.21 48.73 -6.39
CA CYS A 64 -1.59 48.07 -7.54
C CYS A 64 -0.42 47.18 -7.11
N ASP A 65 0.44 47.65 -6.19
CA ASP A 65 1.56 46.87 -5.67
C ASP A 65 1.10 45.56 -5.03
N VAL A 66 0.03 45.58 -4.23
CA VAL A 66 -0.49 44.40 -3.53
C VAL A 66 -1.25 43.47 -4.48
N LEU A 67 -2.06 44.04 -5.38
CA LEU A 67 -2.82 43.31 -6.39
C LEU A 67 -1.95 42.77 -7.53
N GLY A 68 -0.73 43.30 -7.70
CA GLY A 68 0.15 43.00 -8.83
C GLY A 68 -0.36 43.55 -10.17
N GLU A 69 -1.08 44.68 -10.14
CA GLU A 69 -1.60 45.36 -11.33
C GLU A 69 -0.59 46.41 -11.83
N ASP A 70 -0.67 46.74 -13.13
CA ASP A 70 0.18 47.78 -13.72
C ASP A 70 -0.31 49.18 -13.33
N PHE A 71 0.35 49.77 -12.35
CA PHE A 71 0.12 51.14 -11.90
C PHE A 71 0.15 52.16 -13.04
N ILE A 72 1.12 52.04 -13.96
CA ILE A 72 1.31 53.02 -15.03
C ILE A 72 0.13 52.94 -16.00
N ALA A 73 -0.33 51.75 -16.35
CA ALA A 73 -1.49 51.57 -17.21
C ALA A 73 -2.76 52.18 -16.58
N ILE A 74 -3.03 51.86 -15.31
CA ILE A 74 -4.22 52.33 -14.58
C ILE A 74 -4.23 53.86 -14.42
N VAL A 75 -3.10 54.47 -14.09
CA VAL A 75 -3.02 55.93 -13.94
C VAL A 75 -3.10 56.66 -15.29
N ASN A 76 -2.60 56.06 -16.37
CA ASN A 76 -2.73 56.60 -17.72
C ASN A 76 -4.17 56.66 -18.22
N GLU A 77 -5.01 55.69 -17.86
CA GLU A 77 -6.44 55.71 -18.17
C GLU A 77 -7.16 56.90 -17.52
N VAL A 78 -6.69 57.34 -16.35
CA VAL A 78 -7.23 58.52 -15.66
C VAL A 78 -6.69 59.80 -16.27
N HIS A 79 -5.36 59.97 -16.25
CA HIS A 79 -4.69 61.09 -16.91
C HIS A 79 -3.16 60.85 -16.97
N PRO A 80 -2.51 60.94 -18.15
CA PRO A 80 -1.08 60.64 -18.31
C PRO A 80 -0.15 61.56 -17.51
N GLY A 81 -0.61 62.74 -17.11
CA GLY A 81 0.14 63.69 -16.27
C GLY A 81 0.17 63.38 -14.76
N LEU A 82 -0.32 62.21 -14.32
CA LEU A 82 -0.42 61.85 -12.90
C LEU A 82 0.68 60.92 -12.39
N HIS A 83 1.49 60.34 -13.28
CA HIS A 83 2.64 59.52 -12.90
C HIS A 83 3.96 60.26 -13.20
N GLU A 84 5.00 59.95 -12.42
CA GLU A 84 6.27 60.70 -12.38
C GLU A 84 7.07 60.73 -13.70
N THR A 85 6.74 59.82 -14.64
CA THR A 85 7.32 59.79 -15.99
C THR A 85 6.61 60.69 -17.01
N ALA A 86 5.61 61.48 -16.58
CA ALA A 86 5.06 62.57 -17.38
C ALA A 86 6.03 63.76 -17.46
N ASP A 87 6.07 64.45 -18.60
CA ASP A 87 6.90 65.65 -18.80
C ASP A 87 6.91 66.57 -17.55
N PRO A 88 8.08 66.85 -16.93
CA PRO A 88 8.20 67.69 -15.73
C PRO A 88 7.63 69.11 -15.89
N GLY A 89 7.30 69.52 -17.12
CA GLY A 89 6.70 70.80 -17.46
C GLY A 89 5.18 70.81 -17.62
N LYS A 90 4.49 69.66 -17.56
CA LYS A 90 3.01 69.61 -17.63
C LYS A 90 2.39 69.71 -16.25
N PRO A 91 1.44 70.63 -16.02
CA PRO A 91 0.76 70.73 -14.73
C PRO A 91 -0.04 69.45 -14.44
N THR A 92 0.10 68.94 -13.23
CA THR A 92 -0.71 67.83 -12.70
C THR A 92 -2.18 68.20 -12.82
N SER A 93 -3.01 67.33 -13.41
CA SER A 93 -4.43 67.62 -13.55
C SER A 93 -5.11 67.61 -12.18
N ILE A 94 -5.74 68.74 -11.81
CA ILE A 94 -6.48 68.94 -10.55
C ILE A 94 -7.98 69.18 -10.78
N SER A 95 -8.46 68.81 -11.97
CA SER A 95 -9.85 69.03 -12.36
C SER A 95 -10.81 68.16 -11.53
N ASP A 96 -12.07 68.60 -11.44
CA ASP A 96 -13.13 67.82 -10.80
C ASP A 96 -13.29 66.42 -11.43
N SER A 97 -13.14 66.33 -12.76
CA SER A 97 -13.17 65.05 -13.48
C SER A 97 -12.03 64.12 -13.09
N THR A 98 -10.80 64.63 -12.97
CA THR A 98 -9.64 63.82 -12.59
C THR A 98 -9.77 63.29 -11.16
N LEU A 99 -10.21 64.14 -10.22
CA LEU A 99 -10.44 63.70 -8.84
C LEU A 99 -11.58 62.67 -8.73
N ALA A 100 -12.66 62.85 -9.48
CA ALA A 100 -13.76 61.89 -9.52
C ALA A 100 -13.32 60.53 -10.10
N SER A 101 -12.58 60.54 -11.21
CA SER A 101 -12.03 59.32 -11.81
C SER A 101 -11.02 58.62 -10.90
N LEU A 102 -10.13 59.36 -10.22
CA LEU A 102 -9.22 58.78 -9.22
C LEU A 102 -9.97 58.12 -8.07
N SER A 103 -11.00 58.80 -7.54
CA SER A 103 -11.85 58.26 -6.48
C SER A 103 -12.56 56.97 -6.92
N GLN A 104 -13.02 56.91 -8.17
CA GLN A 104 -13.64 55.73 -8.75
C GLN A 104 -12.64 54.57 -8.88
N VAL A 105 -11.42 54.83 -9.37
CA VAL A 105 -10.36 53.81 -9.49
C VAL A 105 -9.97 53.26 -8.12
N VAL A 106 -9.81 54.12 -7.11
CA VAL A 106 -9.58 53.70 -5.71
C VAL A 106 -10.70 52.78 -5.22
N ALA A 107 -11.97 53.16 -5.41
CA ALA A 107 -13.12 52.34 -5.02
C ALA A 107 -13.14 50.99 -5.76
N MET A 108 -12.78 50.97 -7.05
CA MET A 108 -12.69 49.72 -7.81
C MET A 108 -11.56 48.82 -7.29
N LEU A 109 -10.34 49.35 -7.12
CA LEU A 109 -9.19 48.58 -6.66
C LEU A 109 -9.35 48.07 -5.23
N THR A 110 -9.95 48.87 -4.34
CA THR A 110 -10.29 48.42 -2.98
C THR A 110 -11.31 47.29 -2.98
N SER A 111 -12.35 47.37 -3.82
CA SER A 111 -13.32 46.27 -3.99
C SER A 111 -12.64 45.00 -4.50
N GLU A 112 -11.75 45.11 -5.49
CA GLU A 112 -11.01 43.98 -6.04
C GLU A 112 -10.04 43.38 -5.01
N LYS A 113 -9.37 44.21 -4.21
CA LYS A 113 -8.54 43.78 -3.07
C LYS A 113 -9.33 42.90 -2.10
N THR A 114 -10.51 43.34 -1.69
CA THR A 114 -11.34 42.56 -0.75
C THR A 114 -11.78 41.22 -1.34
N LYS A 115 -12.16 41.20 -2.62
CA LYS A 115 -12.54 39.99 -3.35
C LYS A 115 -11.38 39.01 -3.47
N ARG A 116 -10.21 39.46 -3.93
CA ARG A 116 -9.00 38.63 -4.09
C ARG A 116 -8.46 38.13 -2.75
N ALA A 117 -8.55 38.94 -1.69
CA ALA A 117 -8.20 38.51 -0.34
C ALA A 117 -9.11 37.39 0.16
N ALA A 118 -10.42 37.47 -0.11
CA ALA A 118 -11.36 36.40 0.22
C ALA A 118 -11.06 35.10 -0.55
N MET A 119 -10.85 35.18 -1.87
CA MET A 119 -10.48 34.01 -2.69
C MET A 119 -9.18 33.36 -2.21
N LEU A 120 -8.14 34.17 -1.94
CA LEU A 120 -6.88 33.63 -1.42
C LEU A 120 -7.07 32.98 -0.06
N ARG A 121 -7.90 33.55 0.81
CA ARG A 121 -8.23 32.98 2.13
C ARG A 121 -8.91 31.63 2.00
N GLU A 122 -9.90 31.51 1.10
CA GLU A 122 -10.60 30.26 0.82
C GLU A 122 -9.66 29.15 0.30
N ALA A 123 -8.62 29.51 -0.47
CA ALA A 123 -7.60 28.55 -0.91
C ALA A 123 -6.56 28.23 0.19
N VAL A 124 -6.14 29.21 0.97
CA VAL A 124 -5.09 29.05 1.98
C VAL A 124 -5.55 28.25 3.20
N VAL A 125 -6.83 28.34 3.61
CA VAL A 125 -7.37 27.55 4.73
C VAL A 125 -7.18 26.04 4.51
N PRO A 126 -7.71 25.42 3.44
CA PRO A 126 -7.52 23.98 3.19
C PRO A 126 -6.05 23.64 2.90
N LEU A 127 -5.26 24.56 2.34
CA LEU A 127 -3.83 24.37 2.13
C LEU A 127 -3.09 24.10 3.46
N VAL A 128 -3.37 24.92 4.48
CA VAL A 128 -2.76 24.75 5.82
C VAL A 128 -3.23 23.47 6.49
N GLU A 129 -4.53 23.17 6.41
CA GLU A 129 -5.08 21.91 6.94
C GLU A 129 -4.43 20.67 6.28
N LEU A 130 -4.20 20.71 4.97
CA LEU A 130 -3.52 19.64 4.25
C LEU A 130 -2.04 19.50 4.64
N TRP A 131 -1.35 20.62 4.88
CA TRP A 131 0.04 20.58 5.36
C TRP A 131 0.17 19.92 6.73
N ASP A 132 -0.73 20.28 7.65
CA ASP A 132 -0.74 19.74 9.00
C ASP A 132 -1.19 18.27 9.01
N LEU A 133 -2.18 17.91 8.19
CA LEU A 133 -2.66 16.53 8.08
C LEU A 133 -1.61 15.59 7.46
N MET A 134 -0.84 16.06 6.49
CA MET A 134 0.14 15.24 5.77
C MET A 134 1.58 15.42 6.29
N ASP A 135 1.77 16.16 7.38
CA ASP A 135 3.07 16.47 7.99
C ASP A 135 4.11 16.97 6.97
N LEU A 136 3.72 17.91 6.09
CA LEU A 136 4.61 18.39 5.02
C LEU A 136 5.83 19.13 5.59
N PRO A 137 7.04 18.94 5.03
CA PRO A 137 8.23 19.65 5.48
C PRO A 137 8.14 21.15 5.19
N GLU A 138 8.80 21.95 6.03
CA GLU A 138 8.84 23.42 5.89
C GLU A 138 9.31 23.90 4.51
N GLU A 139 10.12 23.10 3.82
CA GLU A 139 10.65 23.45 2.50
C GLU A 139 9.55 23.67 1.47
N GLU A 140 8.54 22.79 1.49
CA GLU A 140 7.37 22.86 0.62
C GLU A 140 6.45 24.03 1.06
N ARG A 141 6.30 24.23 2.38
CA ARG A 141 5.48 25.32 2.95
C ARG A 141 6.04 26.72 2.68
N ARG A 142 7.37 26.88 2.59
CA ARG A 142 8.05 28.19 2.41
C ARG A 142 7.54 28.97 1.22
N SER A 143 7.22 28.28 0.12
CA SER A 143 6.78 28.92 -1.13
C SER A 143 5.42 29.62 -1.04
N PHE A 144 4.60 29.27 -0.04
CA PHE A 144 3.27 29.82 0.18
C PHE A 144 3.16 30.64 1.49
N ARG A 145 4.26 30.81 2.25
CA ARG A 145 4.26 31.60 3.51
C ARG A 145 3.76 33.04 3.35
N LYS A 146 3.99 33.66 2.19
CA LYS A 146 3.49 35.01 1.92
C LYS A 146 1.96 35.02 1.76
N ALA A 147 1.40 33.99 1.14
CA ALA A 147 -0.05 33.83 0.99
C ALA A 147 -0.73 33.58 2.34
N THR A 148 -0.09 32.86 3.27
CA THR A 148 -0.65 32.62 4.62
C THR A 148 -0.79 33.88 5.48
N ALA A 149 -0.19 35.01 5.08
CA ALA A 149 -0.40 36.28 5.75
C ALA A 149 -1.87 36.74 5.70
N VAL A 150 -2.64 36.34 4.67
CA VAL A 150 -4.06 36.70 4.49
C VAL A 150 -4.98 36.15 5.59
N LEU A 151 -4.54 35.12 6.30
CA LEU A 151 -5.28 34.55 7.44
C LEU A 151 -5.23 35.43 8.70
N ARG A 152 -4.33 36.43 8.75
CA ARG A 152 -4.20 37.34 9.89
C ARG A 152 -4.83 38.69 9.55
N PRO A 153 -6.01 39.03 10.11
CA PRO A 153 -6.68 40.31 9.84
C PRO A 153 -5.79 41.52 10.14
N ALA A 154 -5.00 41.46 11.22
CA ALA A 154 -4.04 42.51 11.62
C ALA A 154 -2.89 42.74 10.61
N ARG A 155 -2.73 41.90 9.58
CA ARG A 155 -1.71 42.04 8.52
C ARG A 155 -2.32 42.25 7.13
N GLU A 156 -3.64 42.35 7.00
CA GLU A 156 -4.33 42.52 5.71
C GLU A 156 -4.08 43.91 5.09
N GLU A 157 -3.76 44.90 5.92
CA GLU A 157 -3.29 46.22 5.50
C GLU A 157 -1.82 46.23 5.07
N ALA A 158 -1.01 45.26 5.54
CA ALA A 158 0.44 45.16 5.29
C ALA A 158 0.80 43.90 4.50
N LEU A 159 -0.01 43.54 3.51
CA LEU A 159 0.31 42.44 2.60
C LEU A 159 1.50 42.82 1.72
N SER A 160 2.43 41.87 1.51
CA SER A 160 3.57 42.12 0.63
C SER A 160 3.12 42.27 -0.82
N SER A 161 3.91 43.01 -1.61
CA SER A 161 3.67 43.20 -3.05
C SER A 161 3.39 41.88 -3.78
N GLY A 162 2.37 41.90 -4.63
CA GLY A 162 1.96 40.81 -5.51
C GLY A 162 1.25 39.64 -4.83
N VAL A 163 1.00 39.66 -3.52
CA VAL A 163 0.36 38.53 -2.80
C VAL A 163 -1.07 38.29 -3.26
N LEU A 164 -1.81 39.35 -3.60
CA LEU A 164 -3.18 39.25 -4.13
C LEU A 164 -3.22 39.23 -5.65
N SER A 165 -2.10 38.92 -6.31
CA SER A 165 -2.11 38.70 -7.76
C SER A 165 -2.91 37.46 -8.13
N ILE A 166 -3.59 37.52 -9.28
CA ILE A 166 -4.33 36.38 -9.84
C ILE A 166 -3.42 35.16 -9.98
N ALA A 167 -2.15 35.35 -10.36
CA ALA A 167 -1.17 34.28 -10.45
C ALA A 167 -0.90 33.60 -9.10
N THR A 168 -0.81 34.36 -8.00
CA THR A 168 -0.59 33.80 -6.66
C THR A 168 -1.81 33.04 -6.15
N ILE A 169 -3.01 33.56 -6.41
CA ILE A 169 -4.27 32.89 -6.06
C ILE A 169 -4.37 31.55 -6.79
N LYS A 170 -4.25 31.56 -8.13
CA LYS A 170 -4.29 30.35 -8.97
C LYS A 170 -3.25 29.32 -8.53
N LYS A 171 -2.00 29.76 -8.28
CA LYS A 171 -0.94 28.87 -7.80
C LYS A 171 -1.29 28.21 -6.46
N THR A 172 -1.97 28.94 -5.58
CA THR A 172 -2.41 28.41 -4.27
C THR A 172 -3.54 27.39 -4.46
N GLU A 173 -4.52 27.70 -5.31
CA GLU A 173 -5.63 26.79 -5.65
C GLU A 173 -5.12 25.49 -6.30
N GLU A 174 -4.22 25.60 -7.27
CA GLU A 174 -3.57 24.45 -7.94
C GLU A 174 -2.80 23.57 -6.95
N GLU A 175 -2.14 24.18 -5.96
CA GLU A 175 -1.43 23.43 -4.92
C GLU A 175 -2.40 22.70 -3.97
N VAL A 176 -3.52 23.32 -3.60
CA VAL A 176 -4.58 22.65 -2.83
C VAL A 176 -5.12 21.45 -3.61
N GLU A 177 -5.38 21.60 -4.90
CA GLU A 177 -5.85 20.50 -5.75
C GLU A 177 -4.80 19.38 -5.85
N ARG A 178 -3.53 19.74 -6.06
CA ARG A 178 -2.40 18.80 -6.11
C ARG A 178 -2.27 18.01 -4.80
N LEU A 179 -2.31 18.68 -3.65
CA LEU A 179 -2.21 18.05 -2.33
C LEU A 179 -3.45 17.20 -2.02
N THR A 180 -4.64 17.63 -2.46
CA THR A 180 -5.87 16.84 -2.32
C THR A 180 -5.79 15.54 -3.11
N ARG A 181 -5.32 15.60 -4.36
CA ARG A 181 -5.05 14.40 -5.18
C ARG A 181 -3.99 13.51 -4.54
N LEU A 182 -2.91 14.09 -4.00
CA LEU A 182 -1.86 13.35 -3.32
C LEU A 182 -2.38 12.64 -2.07
N LYS A 183 -3.20 13.31 -1.26
CA LYS A 183 -3.87 12.73 -0.10
C LYS A 183 -4.76 11.55 -0.50
N ALA A 184 -5.57 11.70 -1.54
CA ALA A 184 -6.41 10.61 -2.06
C ALA A 184 -5.57 9.41 -2.55
N GLY A 185 -4.49 9.68 -3.28
CA GLY A 185 -3.55 8.65 -3.73
C GLY A 185 -2.87 7.89 -2.58
N ARG A 186 -2.33 8.61 -1.58
CA ARG A 186 -1.74 8.01 -0.38
C ARG A 186 -2.76 7.20 0.41
N MET A 187 -3.98 7.70 0.52
CA MET A 187 -5.05 7.01 1.22
C MET A 187 -5.41 5.68 0.54
N LYS A 188 -5.48 5.67 -0.80
CA LYS A 188 -5.66 4.45 -1.61
C LYS A 188 -4.50 3.46 -1.41
N GLU A 189 -3.27 3.95 -1.40
CA GLU A 189 -2.09 3.12 -1.13
C GLU A 189 -2.14 2.48 0.28
N LEU A 190 -2.52 3.25 1.30
CA LEU A 190 -2.64 2.74 2.67
C LEU A 190 -3.72 1.67 2.79
N VAL A 191 -4.87 1.85 2.16
CA VAL A 191 -5.93 0.82 2.07
C VAL A 191 -5.37 -0.46 1.47
N LEU A 192 -4.67 -0.37 0.34
CA LEU A 192 -4.08 -1.53 -0.32
C LEU A 192 -3.03 -2.22 0.55
N LYS A 193 -2.18 -1.47 1.23
CA LYS A 193 -1.19 -2.02 2.16
C LYS A 193 -1.85 -2.80 3.30
N ARG A 194 -2.93 -2.26 3.87
CA ARG A 194 -3.71 -2.97 4.91
C ARG A 194 -4.41 -4.21 4.36
N ARG A 195 -4.97 -4.15 3.14
CA ARG A 195 -5.54 -5.34 2.46
C ARG A 195 -4.49 -6.43 2.25
N LEU A 196 -3.29 -6.08 1.80
CA LEU A 196 -2.19 -7.03 1.62
C LEU A 196 -1.71 -7.63 2.95
N GLU A 197 -1.70 -6.86 4.04
CA GLU A 197 -1.41 -7.39 5.39
C GLU A 197 -2.45 -8.44 5.78
N LEU A 198 -3.74 -8.15 5.61
CA LEU A 198 -4.83 -9.08 5.88
C LEU A 198 -4.67 -10.38 5.08
N GLU A 199 -4.47 -10.28 3.76
CA GLU A 199 -4.27 -11.46 2.91
C GLU A 199 -3.03 -12.26 3.30
N SER A 200 -1.95 -11.59 3.68
CA SER A 200 -0.72 -12.25 4.14
C SER A 200 -0.99 -13.09 5.40
N ILE A 201 -1.76 -12.55 6.35
CA ILE A 201 -2.17 -13.27 7.56
C ILE A 201 -3.05 -14.47 7.20
N CYS A 202 -4.06 -14.29 6.35
CA CYS A 202 -4.93 -15.38 5.89
C CYS A 202 -4.13 -16.51 5.20
N ARG A 203 -3.23 -16.15 4.27
CA ARG A 203 -2.33 -17.10 3.59
C ARG A 203 -1.43 -17.83 4.58
N SER A 204 -0.89 -17.15 5.59
CA SER A 204 -0.04 -17.78 6.62
C SER A 204 -0.78 -18.83 7.45
N MET A 205 -2.12 -18.74 7.52
CA MET A 205 -2.99 -19.65 8.24
C MET A 205 -3.64 -20.71 7.34
N HIS A 206 -3.29 -20.74 6.04
CA HIS A 206 -3.92 -21.61 5.04
C HIS A 206 -5.45 -21.42 4.95
N VAL A 207 -5.89 -20.17 5.09
CA VAL A 207 -7.29 -19.73 4.92
C VAL A 207 -7.40 -18.97 3.62
N GLU A 208 -8.41 -19.31 2.82
CA GLU A 208 -8.73 -18.55 1.61
C GLU A 208 -9.14 -17.12 1.97
N PRO A 209 -8.44 -16.09 1.43
CA PRO A 209 -8.86 -14.71 1.58
C PRO A 209 -10.26 -14.51 0.98
N ASP A 210 -11.05 -13.63 1.57
CA ASP A 210 -12.39 -13.37 1.05
C ASP A 210 -12.31 -12.74 -0.36
N THR A 211 -13.00 -13.33 -1.32
CA THR A 211 -13.10 -12.85 -2.71
C THR A 211 -13.74 -11.46 -2.82
N SER A 212 -14.43 -10.97 -1.77
CA SER A 212 -14.91 -9.59 -1.69
C SER A 212 -13.78 -8.58 -1.44
N THR A 213 -12.62 -9.04 -0.94
CA THR A 213 -11.51 -8.21 -0.44
C THR A 213 -10.36 -7.99 -1.42
N VAL A 214 -10.55 -8.41 -2.67
CA VAL A 214 -9.51 -8.30 -3.71
C VAL A 214 -9.14 -6.82 -3.95
N PRO A 215 -7.84 -6.48 -4.07
CA PRO A 215 -7.35 -5.12 -4.30
C PRO A 215 -8.14 -4.32 -5.33
N GLU A 216 -8.43 -4.90 -6.50
CA GLU A 216 -9.13 -4.21 -7.59
C GLU A 216 -10.54 -3.77 -7.20
N LYS A 217 -11.25 -4.56 -6.37
CA LYS A 217 -12.59 -4.19 -5.87
C LYS A 217 -12.51 -3.02 -4.90
N SER A 218 -11.52 -3.03 -3.99
CA SER A 218 -11.31 -1.93 -3.05
C SER A 218 -10.97 -0.62 -3.77
N ILE A 219 -10.16 -0.70 -4.83
CA ILE A 219 -9.83 0.43 -5.70
C ILE A 219 -11.08 0.97 -6.39
N ALA A 220 -11.90 0.10 -7.00
CA ALA A 220 -13.11 0.51 -7.69
C ALA A 220 -14.12 1.19 -6.75
N LEU A 221 -14.26 0.71 -5.51
CA LEU A 221 -15.13 1.32 -4.49
C LEU A 221 -14.65 2.72 -4.07
N ILE A 222 -13.33 2.93 -3.98
CA ILE A 222 -12.74 4.24 -3.69
C ILE A 222 -12.92 5.19 -4.88
N ASP A 223 -12.58 4.75 -6.09
CA ASP A 223 -12.60 5.60 -7.29
C ASP A 223 -14.03 5.99 -7.70
N SER A 224 -15.03 5.14 -7.40
CA SER A 224 -16.45 5.46 -7.60
C SER A 224 -17.04 6.40 -6.55
N GLY A 225 -16.28 6.74 -5.49
CA GLY A 225 -16.75 7.59 -4.39
C GLY A 225 -17.86 6.95 -3.54
N LEU A 226 -18.10 5.64 -3.71
CA LEU A 226 -19.15 4.93 -2.97
C LEU A 226 -18.77 4.71 -1.50
N VAL A 227 -17.48 4.68 -1.19
CA VAL A 227 -16.96 4.40 0.16
C VAL A 227 -15.89 5.41 0.56
N ASN A 228 -15.99 5.89 1.80
CA ASN A 228 -14.94 6.71 2.42
C ASN A 228 -13.70 5.83 2.70
N PRO A 229 -12.52 6.19 2.18
CA PRO A 229 -11.33 5.36 2.38
C PRO A 229 -10.93 5.17 3.86
N SER A 230 -11.19 6.16 4.72
CA SER A 230 -10.91 6.07 6.16
C SER A 230 -11.77 5.01 6.85
N GLU A 231 -13.06 4.93 6.52
CA GLU A 231 -13.97 3.91 7.05
C GLU A 231 -13.61 2.53 6.53
N LEU A 232 -13.24 2.45 5.23
CA LEU A 232 -12.78 1.21 4.62
C LEU A 232 -11.51 0.69 5.31
N MET A 233 -10.53 1.56 5.60
CA MET A 233 -9.34 1.18 6.38
C MET A 233 -9.70 0.67 7.77
N ALA A 234 -10.59 1.35 8.50
CA ALA A 234 -11.00 0.91 9.83
C ALA A 234 -11.67 -0.48 9.79
N SER A 235 -12.51 -0.74 8.77
CA SER A 235 -13.10 -2.07 8.56
C SER A 235 -12.03 -3.13 8.25
N ILE A 236 -11.01 -2.81 7.45
CA ILE A 236 -9.89 -3.72 7.20
C ILE A 236 -9.12 -4.00 8.47
N ASP A 237 -8.85 -2.99 9.29
CA ASP A 237 -8.14 -3.15 10.55
C ASP A 237 -8.91 -4.05 11.52
N GLU A 238 -10.24 -3.96 11.54
CA GLU A 238 -11.09 -4.90 12.28
C GLU A 238 -10.98 -6.34 11.73
N GLN A 239 -10.96 -6.51 10.41
CA GLN A 239 -10.73 -7.81 9.77
C GLN A 239 -9.34 -8.36 10.10
N ILE A 240 -8.29 -7.51 10.11
CA ILE A 240 -6.93 -7.89 10.51
C ILE A 240 -6.92 -8.34 11.98
N ALA A 241 -7.60 -7.62 12.87
CA ALA A 241 -7.68 -7.99 14.28
C ALA A 241 -8.33 -9.37 14.45
N LYS A 242 -9.47 -9.62 13.78
CA LYS A 242 -10.15 -10.92 13.76
C LYS A 242 -9.25 -12.02 13.17
N ALA A 243 -8.54 -11.74 12.08
CA ALA A 243 -7.62 -12.67 11.46
C ALA A 243 -6.44 -13.01 12.38
N LYS A 244 -5.89 -12.04 13.12
CA LYS A 244 -4.82 -12.26 14.12
C LYS A 244 -5.31 -13.08 15.31
N GLU A 245 -6.53 -12.85 15.78
CA GLU A 245 -7.13 -13.68 16.83
C GLU A 245 -7.32 -15.13 16.36
N GLU A 246 -7.80 -15.32 15.13
CA GLU A 246 -7.95 -16.64 14.52
C GLU A 246 -6.60 -17.31 14.24
N GLN A 247 -5.57 -16.54 13.87
CA GLN A 247 -4.20 -17.03 13.75
C GLN A 247 -3.71 -17.63 15.07
N GLN A 248 -3.91 -16.90 16.17
CA GLN A 248 -3.48 -17.32 17.49
C GLN A 248 -4.23 -18.57 17.95
N SER A 249 -5.51 -18.69 17.62
CA SER A 249 -6.29 -19.88 17.96
C SER A 249 -5.90 -21.11 17.13
N ARG A 250 -5.55 -20.92 15.85
CA ARG A 250 -5.06 -21.99 14.97
C ARG A 250 -3.65 -22.45 15.30
N LYS A 251 -2.86 -21.64 16.01
CA LYS A 251 -1.42 -21.86 16.23
C LYS A 251 -1.07 -23.28 16.68
N GLU A 252 -1.76 -23.82 17.69
CA GLU A 252 -1.46 -25.16 18.20
C GLU A 252 -1.70 -26.26 17.15
N ILE A 253 -2.78 -26.14 16.38
CA ILE A 253 -3.11 -27.09 15.31
C ILE A 253 -2.08 -26.96 14.19
N MET A 254 -1.72 -25.74 13.79
CA MET A 254 -0.69 -25.48 12.78
C MET A 254 0.67 -26.07 13.18
N ASP A 255 1.09 -25.91 14.43
CA ASP A 255 2.33 -26.51 14.94
C ASP A 255 2.31 -28.05 14.87
N LYS A 256 1.15 -28.65 15.11
CA LYS A 256 0.94 -30.11 14.99
C LYS A 256 0.93 -30.58 13.54
N ILE A 257 0.30 -29.81 12.63
CA ILE A 257 0.35 -30.08 11.18
C ILE A 257 1.80 -30.06 10.71
N ASN A 258 2.58 -29.04 11.06
CA ASN A 258 3.99 -28.93 10.67
C ASN A 258 4.81 -30.13 11.16
N LYS A 259 4.61 -30.57 12.41
CA LYS A 259 5.27 -31.78 12.94
C LYS A 259 4.88 -33.04 12.17
N TRP A 260 3.60 -33.18 11.82
CA TRP A 260 3.10 -34.31 11.05
C TRP A 260 3.66 -34.31 9.62
N LEU A 261 3.66 -33.17 8.93
CA LEU A 261 4.24 -33.03 7.59
C LEU A 261 5.73 -33.39 7.57
N LEU A 262 6.51 -32.91 8.54
CA LEU A 262 7.93 -33.29 8.68
C LEU A 262 8.12 -34.80 8.90
N ALA A 263 7.21 -35.44 9.63
CA ALA A 263 7.25 -36.89 9.82
C ALA A 263 6.95 -37.64 8.52
N CYS A 264 6.00 -37.15 7.71
CA CYS A 264 5.69 -37.68 6.38
C CYS A 264 6.86 -37.47 5.39
N GLU A 265 7.57 -36.34 5.46
CA GLU A 265 8.77 -36.11 4.66
C GLU A 265 9.89 -37.10 5.01
N GLU A 266 10.08 -37.42 6.29
CA GLU A 266 11.06 -38.42 6.72
C GLU A 266 10.61 -39.85 6.34
N GLU A 267 9.31 -40.12 6.27
CA GLU A 267 8.75 -41.38 5.71
C GLU A 267 9.12 -41.53 4.23
N LYS A 268 8.84 -40.52 3.41
CA LYS A 268 9.23 -40.49 1.98
C LYS A 268 10.73 -40.67 1.78
N TRP A 269 11.54 -39.93 2.55
CA TRP A 269 13.00 -40.06 2.49
C TRP A 269 13.47 -41.48 2.80
N LEU A 270 12.88 -42.13 3.81
CA LEU A 270 13.22 -43.51 4.15
C LEU A 270 12.79 -44.49 3.05
N GLU A 271 11.65 -44.28 2.40
CA GLU A 271 11.19 -45.09 1.27
C GLU A 271 12.16 -44.99 0.09
N GLU A 272 12.57 -43.78 -0.29
CA GLU A 272 13.59 -43.53 -1.33
C GLU A 272 14.92 -44.20 -0.96
N TYR A 273 15.39 -44.01 0.27
CA TYR A 273 16.62 -44.65 0.76
C TYR A 273 16.54 -46.19 0.79
N ASN A 274 15.34 -46.77 0.94
CA ASN A 274 15.17 -48.22 0.88
C ASN A 274 15.24 -48.77 -0.56
N LEU A 275 15.06 -47.92 -1.58
CA LEU A 275 15.17 -48.28 -2.99
C LEU A 275 16.59 -48.15 -3.54
N GLU A 276 17.48 -47.43 -2.84
CA GLU A 276 18.87 -47.26 -3.25
C GLU A 276 19.66 -48.58 -3.23
N GLU A 277 20.20 -48.97 -4.38
CA GLU A 277 21.02 -50.19 -4.54
C GLU A 277 22.37 -50.08 -3.80
N ASN A 278 22.88 -48.85 -3.64
CA ASN A 278 24.15 -48.51 -2.98
C ASN A 278 24.04 -48.35 -1.45
N ARG A 279 22.92 -48.74 -0.84
CA ARG A 279 22.61 -48.57 0.59
C ARG A 279 23.67 -49.11 1.54
N PHE A 280 24.30 -50.23 1.17
CA PHE A 280 25.22 -50.98 2.03
C PHE A 280 26.69 -50.67 1.79
N ASN A 281 27.01 -49.61 1.03
CA ASN A 281 28.40 -49.21 0.85
C ASN A 281 29.06 -48.92 2.22
N THR A 282 30.28 -49.41 2.45
CA THR A 282 30.97 -49.35 3.77
C THR A 282 31.50 -47.95 4.13
N GLY A 283 30.99 -46.89 3.49
CA GLY A 283 31.44 -45.52 3.67
C GLY A 283 30.91 -44.84 4.95
N ARG A 284 31.62 -43.80 5.41
CA ARG A 284 31.22 -42.94 6.55
C ARG A 284 29.79 -42.38 6.37
N ILE A 285 29.43 -42.02 5.14
CA ILE A 285 28.10 -41.49 4.76
C ILE A 285 27.01 -42.54 4.93
N ALA A 286 27.25 -43.79 4.51
CA ALA A 286 26.27 -44.86 4.67
C ALA A 286 25.96 -45.17 6.15
N ARG A 287 26.97 -45.09 7.03
CA ARG A 287 26.77 -45.27 8.48
C ARG A 287 25.93 -44.13 9.10
N LEU A 288 26.06 -42.90 8.58
CA LEU A 288 25.23 -41.76 8.98
C LEU A 288 23.79 -41.92 8.46
N ASN A 289 23.62 -42.32 7.20
CA ASN A 289 22.30 -42.58 6.61
C ASN A 289 21.59 -43.74 7.31
N LEU A 290 22.31 -44.79 7.72
CA LEU A 290 21.74 -45.88 8.51
C LEU A 290 21.22 -45.39 9.87
N LYS A 291 21.99 -44.55 10.58
CA LYS A 291 21.55 -43.92 11.83
C LYS A 291 20.33 -43.02 11.61
N ARG A 292 20.28 -42.27 10.51
CA ARG A 292 19.10 -41.47 10.14
C ARG A 292 17.90 -42.37 9.87
N ALA A 293 18.08 -43.46 9.13
CA ALA A 293 17.02 -44.43 8.83
C ALA A 293 16.45 -45.10 10.09
N GLU A 294 17.27 -45.40 11.10
CA GLU A 294 16.79 -45.89 12.39
C GLU A 294 15.93 -44.84 13.11
N LYS A 295 16.37 -43.58 13.12
CA LYS A 295 15.57 -42.47 13.68
C LYS A 295 14.27 -42.24 12.90
N ALA A 296 14.32 -42.29 11.57
CA ALA A 296 13.17 -42.19 10.69
C ALA A 296 12.11 -43.24 11.04
N ARG A 297 12.51 -44.51 11.21
CA ARG A 297 11.59 -45.60 11.61
C ARG A 297 10.88 -45.31 12.93
N LEU A 298 11.59 -44.75 13.92
CA LEU A 298 10.98 -44.37 15.19
C LEU A 298 9.96 -43.22 15.03
N ILE A 299 10.21 -42.27 14.13
CA ILE A 299 9.28 -41.18 13.81
C ILE A 299 8.05 -41.74 13.08
N ILE A 300 8.25 -42.59 12.07
CA ILE A 300 7.19 -43.21 11.28
C ILE A 300 6.23 -44.04 12.15
N ASN A 301 6.77 -44.80 13.11
CA ASN A 301 5.97 -45.55 14.07
C ASN A 301 5.07 -44.65 14.94
N LYS A 302 5.41 -43.37 15.11
CA LYS A 302 4.62 -42.38 15.87
C LYS A 302 3.58 -41.65 15.02
N ILE A 303 3.67 -41.71 13.69
CA ILE A 303 2.74 -41.02 12.78
C ILE A 303 1.26 -41.36 13.05
N PRO A 304 0.82 -42.62 13.32
CA PRO A 304 -0.60 -42.89 13.61
C PRO A 304 -1.10 -42.10 14.83
N ALA A 305 -0.32 -42.11 15.92
CA ALA A 305 -0.66 -41.39 17.13
C ALA A 305 -0.65 -39.87 16.93
N MET A 306 0.24 -39.34 16.08
CA MET A 306 0.25 -37.92 15.70
C MET A 306 -1.01 -37.53 14.92
N ILE A 307 -1.45 -38.37 13.98
CA ILE A 307 -2.69 -38.17 13.21
C ILE A 307 -3.91 -38.17 14.14
N ASP A 308 -4.03 -39.16 15.03
CA ASP A 308 -5.14 -39.24 16.00
C ASP A 308 -5.16 -38.04 16.97
N ASN A 309 -3.99 -37.60 17.44
CA ASN A 309 -3.87 -36.40 18.29
C ASN A 309 -4.25 -35.11 17.53
N LEU A 310 -3.87 -35.00 16.26
CA LEU A 310 -4.21 -33.86 15.43
C LEU A 310 -5.71 -33.82 15.10
N MET A 311 -6.31 -34.96 14.74
CA MET A 311 -7.75 -35.07 14.49
C MET A 311 -8.56 -34.70 15.73
N SER A 312 -8.23 -35.27 16.90
CA SER A 312 -8.93 -34.97 18.15
C SER A 312 -8.84 -33.49 18.53
N ARG A 313 -7.65 -32.88 18.44
CA ARG A 313 -7.50 -31.44 18.73
C ARG A 313 -8.26 -30.56 17.74
N THR A 314 -8.27 -30.95 16.47
CA THR A 314 -9.01 -30.24 15.42
C THR A 314 -10.51 -30.29 15.67
N LEU A 315 -11.05 -31.46 16.02
CA LEU A 315 -12.47 -31.62 16.35
C LEU A 315 -12.88 -30.76 17.56
N VAL A 316 -12.05 -30.71 18.60
CA VAL A 316 -12.27 -29.83 19.76
C VAL A 316 -12.35 -28.36 19.30
N TRP A 317 -11.41 -27.91 18.49
CA TRP A 317 -11.43 -26.55 17.95
C TRP A 317 -12.67 -26.28 17.08
N GLU A 318 -13.08 -27.22 16.23
CA GLU A 318 -14.28 -27.09 15.41
C GLU A 318 -15.55 -26.93 16.26
N THR A 319 -15.65 -27.68 17.36
CA THR A 319 -16.77 -27.57 18.31
C THR A 319 -16.75 -26.26 19.09
N GLU A 320 -15.58 -25.80 19.54
CA GLU A 320 -15.43 -24.52 20.27
C GLU A 320 -15.75 -23.31 19.39
N ARG A 321 -15.39 -23.36 18.10
CA ARG A 321 -15.58 -22.26 17.15
C ARG A 321 -16.88 -22.36 16.33
N ASN A 322 -17.60 -23.47 16.46
CA ASN A 322 -18.79 -23.81 15.69
C ASN A 322 -18.59 -23.64 14.16
N LYS A 323 -17.40 -24.00 13.66
CA LYS A 323 -17.05 -23.93 12.24
C LYS A 323 -16.00 -24.97 11.87
N PRO A 324 -16.01 -25.51 10.63
CA PRO A 324 -15.02 -26.49 10.21
C PRO A 324 -13.62 -25.88 10.14
N PHE A 325 -12.61 -26.66 10.50
CA PHE A 325 -11.22 -26.25 10.34
C PHE A 325 -10.82 -26.52 8.90
N LEU A 326 -10.73 -25.45 8.12
CA LEU A 326 -10.24 -25.48 6.75
C LEU A 326 -8.74 -25.24 6.71
N TYR A 327 -8.06 -26.01 5.86
CA TYR A 327 -6.66 -25.89 5.49
C TYR A 327 -6.59 -25.96 3.96
N ASP A 328 -6.16 -24.87 3.31
CA ASP A 328 -6.14 -24.72 1.84
C ASP A 328 -7.50 -25.05 1.18
N GLY A 329 -8.59 -24.67 1.87
CA GLY A 329 -9.97 -24.91 1.41
C GLY A 329 -10.55 -26.30 1.71
N ALA A 330 -9.73 -27.27 2.16
CA ALA A 330 -10.19 -28.60 2.55
C ALA A 330 -10.37 -28.73 4.07
N ARG A 331 -11.35 -29.53 4.52
CA ARG A 331 -11.52 -29.81 5.95
C ARG A 331 -10.39 -30.72 6.43
N LEU A 332 -9.59 -30.26 7.40
CA LEU A 332 -8.38 -30.95 7.85
C LEU A 332 -8.65 -32.39 8.34
N VAL A 333 -9.74 -32.60 9.08
CA VAL A 333 -10.10 -33.94 9.59
C VAL A 333 -10.33 -34.94 8.45
N ALA A 334 -10.95 -34.52 7.34
CA ALA A 334 -11.20 -35.38 6.20
C ALA A 334 -9.89 -35.81 5.53
N VAL A 335 -8.94 -34.88 5.37
CA VAL A 335 -7.61 -35.15 4.80
C VAL A 335 -6.82 -36.12 5.67
N LEU A 336 -6.88 -35.96 6.99
CA LEU A 336 -6.20 -36.85 7.93
C LEU A 336 -6.77 -38.26 7.94
N GLU A 337 -8.09 -38.39 7.85
CA GLU A 337 -8.77 -39.68 7.74
C GLU A 337 -8.43 -40.39 6.42
N GLU A 338 -8.43 -39.67 5.30
CA GLU A 338 -8.00 -40.20 4.01
C GLU A 338 -6.54 -40.68 4.06
N HIS A 339 -5.64 -39.89 4.66
CA HIS A 339 -4.25 -40.26 4.84
C HIS A 339 -4.09 -41.53 5.70
N LYS A 340 -4.85 -41.62 6.80
CA LYS A 340 -4.87 -42.82 7.67
C LYS A 340 -5.29 -44.06 6.89
N GLN A 341 -6.34 -43.95 6.09
CA GLN A 341 -6.81 -45.06 5.23
C GLN A 341 -5.81 -45.40 4.13
N ALA A 342 -5.16 -44.41 3.50
CA ALA A 342 -4.16 -44.62 2.47
C ALA A 342 -2.99 -45.46 2.99
N ARG A 343 -2.51 -45.19 4.21
CA ARG A 343 -1.46 -46.00 4.82
C ARG A 343 -1.88 -47.43 5.11
N LEU A 344 -3.11 -47.67 5.57
CA LEU A 344 -3.61 -49.03 5.76
C LEU A 344 -3.64 -49.82 4.44
N ARG A 345 -4.09 -49.19 3.34
CA ARG A 345 -4.07 -49.80 2.00
C ARG A 345 -2.63 -50.14 1.57
N GLN A 346 -1.69 -49.21 1.79
CA GLN A 346 -0.28 -49.43 1.45
C GLN A 346 0.33 -50.57 2.27
N GLU A 347 0.03 -50.68 3.57
CA GLU A 347 0.48 -51.80 4.41
C GLU A 347 -0.10 -53.15 3.96
N GLU A 348 -1.38 -53.19 3.60
CA GLU A 348 -2.04 -54.38 3.05
C GLU A 348 -1.44 -54.82 1.71
N GLU A 349 -1.16 -53.88 0.79
CA GLU A 349 -0.50 -54.17 -0.48
C GLU A 349 0.92 -54.71 -0.25
N ARG A 350 1.68 -54.12 0.68
CA ARG A 350 3.01 -54.64 1.06
C ARG A 350 2.90 -56.03 1.68
N ARG A 351 1.86 -56.32 2.46
CA ARG A 351 1.59 -57.66 3.00
C ARG A 351 1.28 -58.66 1.88
N ARG A 352 0.40 -58.31 0.94
CA ARG A 352 0.07 -59.15 -0.23
C ARG A 352 1.31 -59.43 -1.09
N LEU A 353 2.15 -58.44 -1.34
CA LEU A 353 3.41 -58.63 -2.07
C LEU A 353 4.36 -59.60 -1.35
N ARG A 354 4.44 -59.54 -0.01
CA ARG A 354 5.23 -60.50 0.78
C ARG A 354 4.65 -61.91 0.70
N GLU A 355 3.34 -62.05 0.77
CA GLU A 355 2.65 -63.35 0.64
C GLU A 355 2.84 -63.93 -0.77
N GLN A 356 2.73 -63.13 -1.83
CA GLN A 356 3.04 -63.56 -3.20
C GLN A 356 4.52 -63.96 -3.38
N LYS A 357 5.46 -63.19 -2.81
CA LYS A 357 6.89 -63.57 -2.80
C LYS A 357 7.11 -64.90 -2.09
N LYS A 358 6.48 -65.13 -0.94
CA LYS A 358 6.55 -66.40 -0.19
C LYS A 358 6.00 -67.57 -1.01
N LEU A 359 4.87 -67.38 -1.70
CA LEU A 359 4.32 -68.41 -2.57
C LEU A 359 5.27 -68.70 -3.74
N ARG A 360 5.81 -67.67 -4.40
CA ARG A 360 6.79 -67.85 -5.49
C ARG A 360 8.05 -68.59 -5.04
N THR A 361 8.55 -68.32 -3.84
CA THR A 361 9.69 -69.05 -3.29
C THR A 361 9.34 -70.50 -2.98
N LEU A 362 8.14 -70.79 -2.45
CA LEU A 362 7.69 -72.16 -2.19
C LEU A 362 7.46 -72.96 -3.49
N PHE A 363 6.98 -72.32 -4.56
CA PHE A 363 6.89 -72.94 -5.88
C PHE A 363 8.27 -73.21 -6.48
N SER A 364 9.21 -72.26 -6.38
CA SER A 364 10.60 -72.44 -6.82
C SER A 364 11.33 -73.54 -6.04
N GLU A 365 11.06 -73.71 -4.74
CA GLU A 365 11.64 -74.77 -3.90
C GLU A 365 11.06 -76.15 -4.27
N LYS A 366 9.77 -76.23 -4.57
CA LYS A 366 9.13 -77.47 -5.07
C LYS A 366 9.60 -77.85 -6.48
N GLU A 367 9.89 -76.88 -7.33
CA GLU A 367 10.46 -77.10 -8.67
C GLU A 367 11.96 -77.41 -8.65
N ALA A 368 12.71 -76.92 -7.64
CA ALA A 368 14.14 -77.22 -7.46
C ALA A 368 14.42 -78.62 -6.89
N MET A 369 13.39 -79.39 -6.51
CA MET A 369 13.54 -80.78 -6.08
C MET A 369 12.64 -81.77 -6.87
N PRO A 370 13.00 -82.11 -8.12
CA PRO A 370 12.64 -83.36 -8.74
C PRO A 370 13.85 -84.32 -8.70
N HIS A 371 13.74 -85.34 -7.86
CA HIS A 371 14.45 -86.63 -7.95
C HIS A 371 15.94 -86.68 -7.53
N LEU A 372 16.18 -86.93 -6.24
CA LEU A 372 17.38 -87.67 -5.80
C LEU A 372 16.96 -88.89 -4.98
N LYS A 373 17.22 -90.07 -5.56
CA LYS A 373 16.99 -91.39 -4.99
C LYS A 373 17.87 -91.59 -3.75
N ARG A 374 17.26 -92.12 -2.68
CA ARG A 374 17.94 -92.75 -1.53
C ARG A 374 18.90 -93.85 -1.97
N PRO A 375 20.04 -94.01 -1.28
CA PRO A 375 20.55 -95.33 -0.94
C PRO A 375 20.54 -95.54 0.58
N GLY A 376 20.08 -96.72 1.00
CA GLY A 376 20.16 -97.17 2.38
C GLY A 376 21.60 -97.55 2.75
N SER A 377 21.97 -97.35 4.00
CA SER A 377 23.08 -98.05 4.62
C SER A 377 22.78 -98.25 6.10
N SER A 378 22.65 -99.52 6.46
CA SER A 378 22.54 -100.04 7.82
C SER A 378 23.91 -100.03 8.48
N PHE A 379 24.05 -99.49 9.69
CA PHE A 379 24.86 -100.12 10.73
C PHE A 379 24.48 -99.52 12.09
N GLY A 380 23.90 -100.36 12.95
CA GLY A 380 23.73 -100.08 14.36
C GLY A 380 24.96 -100.56 15.14
N ARG A 381 25.43 -99.74 16.07
CA ARG A 381 25.93 -100.18 17.37
C ARG A 381 25.86 -99.03 18.37
N ALA A 382 25.09 -99.25 19.42
CA ALA A 382 25.13 -98.46 20.64
C ALA A 382 26.40 -98.82 21.44
N THR A 383 27.00 -97.83 22.08
CA THR A 383 27.70 -97.96 23.37
C THR A 383 27.82 -96.59 24.03
N GLU A 384 27.62 -96.61 25.33
CA GLU A 384 27.36 -95.55 26.31
C GLU A 384 28.60 -94.67 26.68
N PRO A 385 28.46 -93.64 27.54
CA PRO A 385 29.19 -92.38 27.49
C PRO A 385 30.41 -92.30 28.42
N CYS A 386 31.33 -91.37 28.15
CA CYS A 386 32.40 -90.97 29.07
C CYS A 386 32.37 -89.48 29.38
N ASN A 387 32.14 -89.21 30.67
CA ASN A 387 32.40 -87.97 31.40
C ASN A 387 33.88 -87.55 31.35
N MET A 388 34.16 -86.25 31.24
CA MET A 388 35.24 -85.50 31.90
C MET A 388 34.85 -84.00 31.87
N SER A 389 34.22 -83.47 32.92
CA SER A 389 34.83 -82.72 34.03
C SER A 389 35.60 -81.43 33.70
N ARG A 390 34.94 -80.31 34.05
CA ARG A 390 35.41 -79.11 34.78
C ARG A 390 36.69 -78.37 34.32
N LYS A 391 36.53 -77.08 34.05
CA LYS A 391 36.99 -76.03 35.00
C LYS A 391 36.29 -74.69 34.78
N ARG A 392 35.51 -74.30 35.79
CA ARG A 392 35.07 -72.93 36.10
C ARG A 392 36.08 -72.38 37.12
N VAL A 393 36.52 -71.14 36.97
CA VAL A 393 37.03 -70.34 38.09
C VAL A 393 36.48 -68.93 37.91
N ASP A 394 35.52 -68.58 38.76
CA ASP A 394 35.13 -67.20 39.06
C ASP A 394 36.11 -66.64 40.10
N ALA A 395 36.43 -65.35 40.01
CA ALA A 395 36.81 -64.54 41.17
C ALA A 395 36.49 -63.07 40.91
N ALA A 396 35.74 -62.49 41.86
CA ALA A 396 35.16 -61.15 41.86
C ALA A 396 36.16 -60.08 42.38
N PRO A 397 35.78 -58.78 42.47
CA PRO A 397 36.66 -57.60 42.39
C PRO A 397 37.22 -57.11 43.73
N PRO A 398 38.04 -56.04 43.72
CA PRO A 398 37.73 -54.90 44.59
C PRO A 398 37.98 -53.50 43.98
N SER A 399 37.68 -52.51 44.81
CA SER A 399 37.36 -51.11 44.56
C SER A 399 38.48 -50.13 45.01
N VAL A 400 38.37 -48.88 44.54
CA VAL A 400 38.90 -47.58 45.04
C VAL A 400 40.40 -47.27 45.26
N ARG A 401 40.86 -46.18 44.59
CA ARG A 401 41.62 -44.97 45.06
C ARG A 401 42.49 -44.43 43.90
N SER A 402 42.22 -43.25 43.33
CA SER A 402 42.61 -41.89 43.77
C SER A 402 44.12 -41.59 43.67
N SER A 403 44.54 -40.79 42.68
CA SER A 403 45.47 -39.65 42.88
C SER A 403 45.67 -38.80 41.60
N SER A 404 45.57 -37.51 41.84
CA SER A 404 45.93 -36.30 41.09
C SER A 404 47.31 -36.27 40.39
N GLY A 405 47.42 -35.43 39.35
CA GLY A 405 48.71 -34.94 38.85
C GLY A 405 48.59 -34.13 37.56
N SER A 406 49.02 -32.87 37.60
CA SER A 406 48.72 -31.78 36.66
C SER A 406 49.74 -31.61 35.53
N SER A 407 49.33 -30.85 34.50
CA SER A 407 50.11 -29.93 33.65
C SER A 407 51.07 -30.48 32.57
N GLY A 408 50.95 -29.90 31.38
CA GLY A 408 51.96 -30.00 30.31
C GLY A 408 51.43 -29.51 28.96
N SER A 409 51.80 -28.28 28.60
CA SER A 409 51.41 -27.53 27.41
C SER A 409 52.38 -27.74 26.24
N SER A 410 51.86 -27.95 25.03
CA SER A 410 52.50 -27.73 23.71
C SER A 410 51.51 -28.23 22.65
N GLY A 411 50.98 -27.45 21.71
CA GLY A 411 51.69 -26.62 20.74
C GLY A 411 51.90 -27.44 19.46
N GLY A 412 51.10 -27.21 18.42
CA GLY A 412 51.31 -27.85 17.10
C GLY A 412 50.01 -28.08 16.33
N GLY A 413 49.82 -27.38 15.22
CA GLY A 413 48.56 -27.28 14.49
C GLY A 413 48.20 -28.43 13.56
N ALA A 414 46.93 -28.44 13.13
CA ALA A 414 46.46 -29.09 11.91
C ALA A 414 45.01 -28.65 11.61
N ALA A 415 44.84 -28.00 10.46
CA ALA A 415 43.69 -27.97 9.56
C ALA A 415 42.27 -28.26 10.11
N ASP A 416 41.46 -27.21 10.20
CA ASP A 416 40.00 -27.27 10.08
C ASP A 416 39.59 -27.15 8.61
N PRO A 417 38.83 -28.11 8.06
CA PRO A 417 37.84 -27.80 7.05
C PRO A 417 36.45 -28.03 7.66
N PHE A 418 35.59 -27.02 7.60
CA PHE A 418 34.16 -27.10 7.21
C PHE A 418 33.41 -25.87 7.74
N ARG A 419 33.50 -24.81 6.94
CA ARG A 419 32.54 -23.71 6.87
C ARG A 419 31.36 -24.18 6.02
N PRO A 420 30.08 -24.12 6.45
CA PRO A 420 28.98 -24.22 5.52
C PRO A 420 28.85 -22.87 4.81
N ARG A 421 29.07 -22.90 3.50
CA ARG A 421 28.93 -21.78 2.58
C ARG A 421 27.44 -21.58 2.30
N SER A 422 26.96 -20.37 2.56
CA SER A 422 25.70 -19.86 2.04
C SER A 422 25.70 -19.93 0.50
N SER A 423 24.62 -20.44 -0.07
CA SER A 423 24.21 -20.13 -1.43
C SER A 423 22.74 -19.80 -1.42
N ALA A 424 22.46 -18.53 -1.69
CA ALA A 424 21.15 -18.04 -2.09
C ALA A 424 20.78 -18.65 -3.44
N ALA A 425 19.60 -19.23 -3.52
CA ALA A 425 18.79 -19.32 -4.72
C ALA A 425 17.34 -19.14 -4.27
N ALA A 426 16.83 -17.92 -4.46
CA ALA A 426 15.42 -17.64 -4.41
C ALA A 426 14.74 -18.31 -5.62
N GLY A 427 13.65 -19.04 -5.37
CA GLY A 427 12.87 -19.68 -6.43
C GLY A 427 11.99 -20.81 -5.90
N SER A 428 10.79 -20.45 -5.44
CA SER A 428 9.59 -21.31 -5.43
C SER A 428 9.72 -22.74 -4.85
N GLY A 429 9.81 -22.85 -3.53
CA GLY A 429 9.61 -24.10 -2.80
C GLY A 429 8.16 -24.26 -2.31
N ALA A 430 7.19 -24.32 -3.23
CA ALA A 430 5.77 -24.57 -2.91
C ALA A 430 5.19 -25.75 -3.71
N GLY A 431 6.05 -26.66 -4.18
CA GLY A 431 5.69 -27.64 -5.21
C GLY A 431 5.24 -29.02 -4.72
N HIS A 432 5.47 -29.41 -3.46
CA HIS A 432 5.31 -30.83 -3.08
C HIS A 432 4.41 -31.11 -1.86
N CYS A 433 4.14 -30.11 -1.01
CA CYS A 433 3.13 -30.24 0.06
C CYS A 433 1.69 -30.24 -0.48
N GLY A 434 1.51 -29.72 -1.70
CA GLY A 434 0.21 -29.62 -2.35
C GLY A 434 -0.38 -30.95 -2.81
N GLU A 435 0.39 -32.01 -3.01
CA GLU A 435 -0.15 -33.28 -3.52
C GLU A 435 -1.08 -33.98 -2.52
N PHE A 436 -0.77 -33.93 -1.22
CA PHE A 436 -1.60 -34.51 -0.16
C PHE A 436 -2.96 -33.82 -0.03
N PHE A 437 -2.99 -32.49 -0.18
CA PHE A 437 -4.20 -31.68 -0.03
C PHE A 437 -4.93 -31.42 -1.36
N ARG A 438 -4.27 -31.53 -2.52
CA ARG A 438 -4.90 -31.45 -3.86
C ARG A 438 -5.51 -32.78 -4.31
N SER A 439 -4.95 -33.92 -3.91
CA SER A 439 -5.50 -35.24 -4.29
C SER A 439 -6.83 -35.56 -3.59
N GLY A 440 -7.07 -35.02 -2.39
CA GLY A 440 -8.24 -35.34 -1.55
C GLY A 440 -9.50 -34.48 -1.76
N GLY A 441 -9.48 -33.44 -2.59
CA GLY A 441 -10.72 -32.69 -2.85
C GLY A 441 -10.55 -31.29 -3.40
N ALA A 442 -10.59 -31.16 -4.73
CA ALA A 442 -11.21 -30.04 -5.45
C ALA A 442 -11.15 -30.31 -6.95
N ARG A 443 -12.15 -31.02 -7.50
CA ARG A 443 -12.53 -30.74 -8.90
C ARG A 443 -13.06 -29.33 -8.90
N ARG A 444 -12.27 -28.42 -9.48
CA ARG A 444 -12.66 -27.06 -9.81
C ARG A 444 -14.03 -27.12 -10.51
N LEU A 445 -15.09 -26.63 -9.86
CA LEU A 445 -16.32 -26.27 -10.54
C LEU A 445 -16.03 -25.00 -11.36
N SER A 446 -15.35 -25.17 -12.49
CA SER A 446 -15.40 -24.18 -13.56
C SER A 446 -16.70 -24.42 -14.31
N ALA A 447 -17.45 -23.34 -14.47
CA ALA A 447 -18.73 -23.26 -15.17
C ALA A 447 -18.77 -24.14 -16.43
N ALA A 448 -19.81 -24.96 -16.53
CA ALA A 448 -20.15 -25.71 -17.72
C ALA A 448 -20.46 -24.73 -18.87
N ALA A 449 -19.63 -24.75 -19.92
CA ALA A 449 -20.05 -24.31 -21.25
C ALA A 449 -20.92 -25.42 -21.88
N PRO A 450 -21.98 -25.07 -22.62
CA PRO A 450 -23.01 -26.02 -23.01
C PRO A 450 -22.49 -27.01 -24.05
N PHE A 451 -22.87 -28.27 -23.88
CA PHE A 451 -22.63 -29.36 -24.83
C PHE A 451 -23.30 -29.04 -26.18
N ASN A 452 -22.50 -28.97 -27.24
CA ASN A 452 -22.98 -29.04 -28.62
C ASN A 452 -23.54 -30.44 -28.90
N TYR A 453 -24.85 -30.50 -29.11
CA TYR A 453 -25.55 -31.69 -29.59
C TYR A 453 -25.45 -31.73 -31.11
N VAL A 454 -24.76 -32.72 -31.66
CA VAL A 454 -24.85 -33.09 -33.08
C VAL A 454 -26.03 -34.05 -33.23
N ALA A 455 -27.12 -33.57 -33.83
CA ALA A 455 -28.20 -34.41 -34.32
C ALA A 455 -28.56 -34.04 -35.76
N VAL A 456 -28.18 -34.96 -36.64
CA VAL A 456 -28.87 -35.46 -37.83
C VAL A 456 -30.08 -34.64 -38.32
N SER A 457 -29.93 -34.12 -39.55
CA SER A 457 -30.97 -33.57 -40.40
C SER A 457 -32.16 -34.52 -40.61
N LYS A 458 -33.38 -34.01 -40.44
CA LYS A 458 -34.53 -34.45 -41.24
C LYS A 458 -35.65 -33.41 -41.27
N GLY A 459 -35.89 -32.88 -42.48
CA GLY A 459 -37.25 -32.71 -43.02
C GLY A 459 -38.03 -31.44 -42.66
N GLY A 460 -38.19 -30.58 -43.67
CA GLY A 460 -39.53 -30.18 -44.12
C GLY A 460 -40.15 -28.99 -43.40
N GLY A 461 -40.05 -27.83 -44.06
CA GLY A 461 -40.65 -26.58 -43.60
C GLY A 461 -42.15 -26.50 -43.83
N GLY A 462 -42.76 -25.60 -43.07
CA GLY A 462 -44.13 -25.14 -43.25
C GLY A 462 -44.26 -23.69 -42.79
N GLY A 463 -44.51 -22.80 -43.75
CA GLY A 463 -45.51 -21.73 -43.60
C GLY A 463 -45.07 -20.35 -43.10
N GLY A 464 -45.08 -19.39 -44.04
CA GLY A 464 -45.55 -18.00 -43.86
C GLY A 464 -44.60 -17.05 -43.10
N GLY A 465 -44.37 -15.80 -43.52
CA GLY A 465 -44.93 -14.99 -44.57
C GLY A 465 -44.60 -13.51 -44.26
N LEU A 466 -44.39 -12.73 -45.32
CA LEU A 466 -44.62 -11.28 -45.45
C LEU A 466 -43.60 -10.27 -44.85
N SER A 467 -42.78 -9.75 -45.78
CA SER A 467 -42.65 -8.34 -46.21
C SER A 467 -42.20 -7.18 -45.31
N SER A 468 -41.38 -6.34 -45.96
CA SER A 468 -41.12 -4.89 -45.78
C SER A 468 -40.24 -4.47 -44.59
N SER A 469 -39.38 -3.46 -44.64
CA SER A 469 -38.88 -2.56 -45.69
C SER A 469 -37.72 -1.74 -45.08
N MET A 470 -36.79 -1.30 -45.94
CA MET A 470 -36.00 -0.06 -45.92
C MET A 470 -35.46 0.59 -44.62
N MET A 471 -34.14 0.81 -44.66
CA MET A 471 -33.39 2.06 -44.39
C MET A 471 -33.71 2.84 -43.12
N SER A 472 -32.74 2.87 -42.19
CA SER A 472 -31.90 4.07 -41.93
C SER A 472 -30.71 3.72 -41.05
#